data_AF-A0A977KZV6-F1
#
_entry.id   AF-A0A977KZV6-F1
#
_cell.length_a   1.000
_cell.length_b   1.000
_cell.length_c   1.000
_cell.angle_alpha   90.00
_cell.angle_beta   90.00
_cell.angle_gamma   90.00
#
_symmetry.space_group_name_H-M   'P 1'
#
loop_
_entity.id
_entity.type
_entity.pdbx_description
1 polymer ?
#
loop_
_entity_poly.entity_id
_entity_poly.type
_entity_poly.pdbx_seq_one_letter_code
_entity_poly.pdbx_strand_id
1 'polypeptide(L)'
;MYVIPPEKSAEFVSNMEDVLEIYHRPYDPNCPVICMDEQPIQLVKETRLPLPAKPGQPEAHDYEYERNGTANIFMFTEPLSGWRKTVVSERRTSVDWATEIKNLLDNDYADNDKVILVCDQLNTHKLASLYEAFEPSTARRLVERLEIHHTPKHGSWLNIAENELSAMTRQCLARRIPDRETLEQETTAGCDL
;
A
#
# COMPACT_ATOMS: atom_id res chain seq x y z
N MET A 1 -5.91 12.69 0.20
CA MET A 1 -6.49 13.10 -1.10
C MET A 1 -8.02 13.18 -0.91
N TYR A 2 -8.75 14.04 -1.62
CA TYR A 2 -10.22 14.09 -1.53
C TYR A 2 -10.79 13.83 -2.93
N VAL A 3 -11.72 12.89 -3.04
CA VAL A 3 -12.39 12.52 -4.30
C VAL A 3 -13.85 12.94 -4.18
N ILE A 4 -14.42 13.50 -5.25
CA ILE A 4 -15.84 13.86 -5.29
C ILE A 4 -16.65 12.56 -5.36
N PRO A 5 -17.43 12.20 -4.33
CA PRO A 5 -18.23 11.00 -4.35
C PRO A 5 -19.36 11.12 -5.38
N PRO A 6 -19.81 10.01 -5.99
CA PRO A 6 -20.95 10.02 -6.88
C PRO A 6 -22.21 10.47 -6.13
N GLU A 7 -22.99 11.38 -6.72
CA GLU A 7 -24.11 12.04 -6.01
C GLU A 7 -25.22 11.08 -5.53
N LYS A 8 -25.34 9.87 -6.14
CA LYS A 8 -26.33 8.82 -5.79
C LYS A 8 -25.87 7.41 -6.20
N SER A 9 -24.97 6.78 -5.45
CA SER A 9 -24.52 5.41 -5.74
C SER A 9 -24.86 4.42 -4.63
N ALA A 10 -25.73 3.45 -4.93
CA ALA A 10 -26.06 2.37 -4.00
C ALA A 10 -24.85 1.45 -3.74
N GLU A 11 -24.04 1.19 -4.77
CA GLU A 11 -22.78 0.44 -4.64
C GLU A 11 -21.80 1.18 -3.71
N PHE A 12 -21.76 2.51 -3.77
CA PHE A 12 -20.92 3.31 -2.86
C PHE A 12 -21.36 3.14 -1.41
N VAL A 13 -22.66 3.34 -1.12
CA VAL A 13 -23.19 3.25 0.25
C VAL A 13 -23.02 1.85 0.82
N SER A 14 -23.33 0.81 0.04
CA SER A 14 -23.18 -0.58 0.48
C SER A 14 -21.75 -0.94 0.87
N ASN A 15 -20.77 -0.55 0.05
CA ASN A 15 -19.35 -0.82 0.35
C ASN A 15 -18.83 0.06 1.49
N MET A 16 -19.33 1.29 1.61
CA MET A 16 -18.98 2.18 2.71
C MET A 16 -19.47 1.62 4.04
N GLU A 17 -20.73 1.20 4.13
CA GLU A 17 -21.31 0.61 5.35
C GLU A 17 -20.58 -0.68 5.74
N ASP A 18 -20.26 -1.55 4.77
CA ASP A 18 -19.49 -2.78 4.99
C ASP A 18 -18.10 -2.49 5.61
N VAL A 19 -17.33 -1.56 5.03
CA VAL A 19 -16.00 -1.20 5.58
C VAL A 19 -16.11 -0.51 6.94
N LEU A 20 -17.11 0.36 7.13
CA LEU A 20 -17.34 1.01 8.42
C LEU A 20 -17.69 -0.01 9.50
N GLU A 21 -18.48 -1.04 9.19
CA GLU A 21 -18.77 -2.14 10.11
C GLU A 21 -17.49 -2.86 10.54
N ILE A 22 -16.57 -3.14 9.61
CA ILE A 22 -15.25 -3.72 9.92
C ILE A 22 -14.45 -2.81 10.86
N TYR A 23 -14.35 -1.52 10.56
CA TYR A 23 -13.61 -0.58 11.40
C TYR A 23 -14.24 -0.32 12.76
N HIS A 24 -15.53 -0.61 12.93
CA HIS A 24 -16.22 -0.54 14.22
C HIS A 24 -16.03 -1.78 15.10
N ARG A 25 -15.50 -2.89 14.56
CA ARG A 25 -15.24 -4.10 15.36
C ARG A 25 -14.17 -3.80 16.43
N PRO A 26 -14.31 -4.38 17.64
CA PRO A 26 -13.25 -4.28 18.64
C PRO A 26 -11.97 -4.97 18.14
N TYR A 27 -10.83 -4.51 18.64
CA TYR A 27 -9.56 -5.15 18.33
C TYR A 27 -9.55 -6.62 18.74
N ASP A 28 -9.22 -7.52 17.80
CA ASP A 28 -9.01 -8.94 18.04
C ASP A 28 -7.66 -9.37 17.43
N PRO A 29 -6.64 -9.66 18.24
CA PRO A 29 -5.33 -10.06 17.74
C PRO A 29 -5.34 -11.43 17.01
N ASN A 30 -6.39 -12.23 17.16
CA ASN A 30 -6.52 -13.51 16.43
C ASN A 30 -7.11 -13.34 15.03
N CYS A 31 -7.82 -12.23 14.78
CA CYS A 31 -8.43 -11.88 13.51
C CYS A 31 -8.10 -10.42 13.14
N PRO A 32 -6.84 -10.13 12.82
CA PRO A 32 -6.38 -8.77 12.57
C PRO A 32 -7.04 -8.18 11.33
N VAL A 33 -7.30 -6.87 11.39
CA VAL A 33 -7.80 -6.06 10.28
C VAL A 33 -6.62 -5.35 9.63
N ILE A 34 -6.24 -5.83 8.45
CA ILE A 34 -5.16 -5.28 7.63
C ILE A 34 -5.76 -4.42 6.52
N CYS A 35 -5.33 -3.18 6.44
CA CYS A 35 -5.60 -2.31 5.30
C CYS A 35 -4.42 -2.39 4.33
N MET A 36 -4.72 -2.39 3.03
CA MET A 36 -3.73 -2.53 1.98
C MET A 36 -4.02 -1.61 0.80
N ASP A 37 -2.97 -1.01 0.25
CA ASP A 37 -3.00 -0.17 -0.94
C ASP A 37 -1.63 -0.17 -1.63
N GLU A 38 -1.55 0.35 -2.86
CA GLU A 38 -0.29 0.52 -3.56
C GLU A 38 -0.15 1.83 -4.34
N GLN A 39 1.08 2.33 -4.38
CA GLN A 39 1.42 3.58 -5.06
C GLN A 39 2.52 3.36 -6.10
N PRO A 40 2.31 3.71 -7.38
CA PRO A 40 3.37 3.75 -8.35
C PRO A 40 4.25 4.99 -8.10
N ILE A 41 5.57 4.81 -8.16
CA ILE A 41 6.58 5.85 -7.96
C ILE A 41 7.39 6.01 -9.24
N GLN A 42 7.57 7.26 -9.66
CA GLN A 42 8.54 7.57 -10.70
C GLN A 42 9.94 7.67 -10.09
N LEU A 43 10.90 6.95 -10.67
CA LEU A 43 12.31 7.05 -10.28
C LEU A 43 12.98 8.17 -11.09
N VAL A 44 13.64 9.08 -10.38
CA VAL A 44 14.22 10.30 -10.92
C VAL A 44 15.60 10.52 -10.32
N LYS A 45 16.60 10.65 -11.19
CA LYS A 45 17.99 10.86 -10.82
C LYS A 45 18.42 12.31 -11.06
N GLU A 46 19.18 12.86 -10.11
CA GLU A 46 19.89 14.13 -10.26
C GLU A 46 20.98 14.00 -11.34
N THR A 47 20.99 14.88 -12.34
CA THR A 47 22.06 14.92 -13.35
C THR A 47 23.27 15.72 -12.88
N ARG A 48 23.11 16.54 -11.83
CA ARG A 48 24.17 17.38 -11.25
C ARG A 48 24.07 17.38 -9.73
N LEU A 49 25.22 17.53 -9.06
CA LEU A 49 25.25 17.66 -7.61
C LEU A 49 24.60 19.00 -7.18
N PRO A 50 23.68 18.99 -6.20
CA PRO A 50 23.13 20.22 -5.63
C PRO A 50 24.23 21.13 -5.09
N LEU A 51 24.03 22.44 -5.20
CA LEU A 51 24.93 23.41 -4.58
C LEU A 51 24.56 23.56 -3.10
N PRO A 52 25.54 23.45 -2.18
CA PRO A 52 25.26 23.48 -0.75
C PRO A 52 24.68 24.83 -0.33
N ALA A 53 23.82 24.80 0.70
CA ALA A 53 23.24 25.99 1.29
C ALA A 53 24.33 26.96 1.79
N LYS A 54 24.05 28.26 1.70
CA LYS A 54 24.88 29.36 2.24
C LYS A 54 24.02 30.26 3.13
N PRO A 55 24.59 31.09 4.01
CA PRO A 55 23.79 32.04 4.79
C PRO A 55 22.88 32.89 3.88
N GLY A 56 21.55 32.75 4.06
CA GLY A 56 20.54 33.44 3.25
C GLY A 56 20.22 32.80 1.89
N GLN A 57 20.80 31.65 1.55
CA GLN A 57 20.55 30.91 0.31
C GLN A 57 20.29 29.43 0.61
N PRO A 58 19.08 28.91 0.35
CA PRO A 58 18.81 27.48 0.51
C PRO A 58 19.67 26.66 -0.47
N GLU A 59 19.76 25.35 -0.22
CA GLU A 59 20.34 24.41 -1.16
C GLU A 59 19.68 24.55 -2.54
N ALA A 60 20.49 24.57 -3.60
CA ALA A 60 20.02 24.78 -4.96
C ALA A 60 20.17 23.50 -5.78
N HIS A 61 19.04 23.03 -6.31
CA HIS A 61 18.98 21.88 -7.22
C HIS A 61 18.90 22.36 -8.66
N ASP A 62 19.55 21.64 -9.57
CA ASP A 62 19.39 21.88 -11.00
C ASP A 62 17.99 21.42 -11.44
N TYR A 63 17.40 22.13 -12.41
CA TYR A 63 16.09 21.76 -12.93
C TYR A 63 16.16 20.51 -13.82
N GLU A 64 17.33 20.20 -14.39
CA GLU A 64 17.56 19.00 -15.19
C GLU A 64 17.53 17.75 -14.30
N TYR A 65 16.87 16.70 -14.81
CA TYR A 65 16.80 15.40 -14.16
C TYR A 65 16.73 14.29 -15.22
N GLU A 66 17.12 13.08 -14.83
CA GLU A 66 17.01 11.88 -15.66
C GLU A 66 15.86 11.01 -15.15
N ARG A 67 14.96 10.57 -16.04
CA ARG A 67 13.91 9.61 -15.71
C ARG A 67 14.49 8.21 -15.70
N ASN A 68 14.46 7.55 -14.55
CA ASN A 68 15.04 6.22 -14.36
C ASN A 68 13.98 5.12 -14.21
N GLY A 69 12.87 5.24 -14.97
CA GLY A 69 11.77 4.29 -14.93
C GLY A 69 10.78 4.52 -13.78
N THR A 70 10.12 3.44 -13.37
CA THR A 70 9.08 3.44 -12.33
C THR A 70 9.24 2.23 -11.41
N ALA A 71 8.80 2.37 -10.17
CA ALA A 71 8.62 1.30 -9.20
C ALA A 71 7.20 1.35 -8.64
N ASN A 72 6.87 0.39 -7.78
CA ASN A 72 5.62 0.36 -7.04
C ASN A 72 5.92 0.11 -5.55
N ILE A 73 5.10 0.67 -4.68
CA ILE A 73 5.15 0.41 -3.23
C ILE A 73 3.83 -0.23 -2.84
N PHE A 74 3.86 -1.43 -2.29
CA PHE A 74 2.75 -1.99 -1.52
C PHE A 74 2.85 -1.51 -0.08
N MET A 75 1.73 -1.05 0.49
CA MET A 75 1.60 -0.67 1.89
C MET A 75 0.59 -1.60 2.55
N PHE A 76 0.97 -2.17 3.68
CA PHE A 76 0.08 -2.90 4.57
C PHE A 76 0.12 -2.23 5.94
N THR A 77 -1.03 -2.15 6.60
CA THR A 77 -1.10 -1.63 7.97
C THR A 77 -2.21 -2.32 8.76
N GLU A 78 -1.96 -2.57 10.04
CA GLU A 78 -2.98 -2.97 11.03
C GLU A 78 -3.22 -1.77 11.94
N PRO A 79 -4.23 -0.94 11.66
CA PRO A 79 -4.35 0.39 12.26
C PRO A 79 -4.46 0.37 13.78
N LEU A 80 -5.07 -0.68 14.35
CA LEU A 80 -5.32 -0.81 15.79
C LEU A 80 -4.13 -1.39 16.57
N SER A 81 -3.16 -2.03 15.90
CA SER A 81 -1.91 -2.49 16.54
C SER A 81 -0.75 -1.52 16.31
N GLY A 82 -0.87 -0.60 15.35
CA GLY A 82 0.21 0.27 14.91
C GLY A 82 1.23 -0.42 14.01
N TRP A 83 0.95 -1.65 13.55
CA TRP A 83 1.82 -2.35 12.61
C TRP A 83 1.67 -1.78 11.20
N ARG A 84 2.79 -1.70 10.48
CA ARG A 84 2.83 -1.37 9.06
C ARG A 84 4.03 -2.00 8.38
N LYS A 85 3.91 -2.20 7.06
CA LYS A 85 4.96 -2.75 6.22
C LYS A 85 4.87 -2.17 4.82
N THR A 86 6.02 -1.77 4.29
CA THR A 86 6.16 -1.38 2.89
C THR A 86 6.97 -2.43 2.12
N VAL A 87 6.54 -2.73 0.89
CA VAL A 87 7.31 -3.59 -0.03
C VAL A 87 7.47 -2.86 -1.36
N VAL A 88 8.71 -2.67 -1.79
CA VAL A 88 9.01 -2.08 -3.10
C VAL A 88 9.10 -3.18 -4.15
N SER A 89 8.32 -3.03 -5.22
CA SER A 89 8.29 -3.94 -6.35
C SER A 89 8.55 -3.18 -7.66
N GLU A 90 8.91 -3.92 -8.71
CA GLU A 90 8.97 -3.34 -10.06
C GLU A 90 7.57 -3.09 -10.62
N ARG A 91 6.61 -3.95 -10.26
CA ARG A 91 5.28 -4.03 -10.85
C ARG A 91 4.22 -4.36 -9.80
N ARG A 92 2.95 -4.16 -10.17
CA ARG A 92 1.76 -4.47 -9.37
C ARG A 92 0.77 -5.34 -10.14
N THR A 93 1.25 -6.46 -10.67
CA THR A 93 0.40 -7.44 -11.36
C THR A 93 -0.42 -8.27 -10.38
N SER A 94 -1.38 -9.06 -10.88
CA SER A 94 -2.12 -10.05 -10.06
C SER A 94 -1.17 -10.99 -9.31
N VAL A 95 -0.07 -11.39 -9.95
CA VAL A 95 0.93 -12.30 -9.38
C VAL A 95 1.77 -11.61 -8.31
N ASP A 96 2.14 -10.34 -8.51
CA ASP A 96 2.85 -9.55 -7.49
C ASP A 96 1.95 -9.38 -6.26
N TRP A 97 0.68 -8.99 -6.47
CA TRP A 97 -0.30 -8.89 -5.39
C TRP A 97 -0.47 -10.20 -4.62
N ALA A 98 -0.67 -11.31 -5.33
CA ALA A 98 -0.82 -12.63 -4.72
C ALA A 98 0.42 -13.06 -3.93
N THR A 99 1.62 -12.70 -4.41
CA THR A 99 2.88 -12.93 -3.71
C THR A 99 2.93 -12.16 -2.39
N GLU A 100 2.54 -10.88 -2.38
CA GLU A 100 2.52 -10.11 -1.13
C GLU A 100 1.43 -10.56 -0.16
N ILE A 101 0.26 -10.97 -0.65
CA ILE A 101 -0.77 -11.60 0.20
C ILE A 101 -0.25 -12.90 0.81
N LYS A 102 0.46 -13.72 0.04
CA LYS A 102 1.08 -14.94 0.58
C LYS A 102 2.13 -14.59 1.65
N ASN A 103 2.96 -13.57 1.43
CA ASN A 103 3.95 -13.13 2.42
C ASN A 103 3.29 -12.61 3.70
N LEU A 104 2.23 -11.82 3.58
CA LEU A 104 1.42 -11.33 4.70
C LEU A 104 0.92 -12.51 5.54
N LEU A 105 0.32 -13.51 4.90
CA LEU A 105 -0.31 -14.63 5.59
C LEU A 105 0.69 -15.66 6.12
N ASP A 106 1.74 -15.99 5.35
CA ASP A 106 2.67 -17.06 5.72
C ASP A 106 3.83 -16.58 6.60
N ASN A 107 4.11 -15.26 6.64
CA ASN A 107 5.22 -14.71 7.42
C ASN A 107 4.77 -13.69 8.47
N ASP A 108 4.08 -12.62 8.05
CA ASP A 108 3.78 -11.50 8.96
C ASP A 108 2.68 -11.87 9.98
N TYR A 109 1.69 -12.64 9.55
CA TYR A 109 0.56 -13.14 10.35
C TYR A 109 0.45 -14.67 10.28
N ALA A 110 1.59 -15.36 10.36
CA ALA A 110 1.68 -16.82 10.24
C ALA A 110 0.80 -17.58 11.25
N ASP A 111 0.68 -17.03 12.46
CA ASP A 111 -0.03 -17.65 13.59
C ASP A 111 -1.55 -17.32 13.62
N ASN A 112 -2.04 -16.55 12.64
CA ASN A 112 -3.44 -16.15 12.56
C ASN A 112 -4.25 -17.05 11.62
N ASP A 113 -5.29 -17.69 12.13
CA ASP A 113 -6.18 -18.52 11.31
C ASP A 113 -6.95 -17.70 10.27
N LYS A 114 -7.23 -16.42 10.57
CA LYS A 114 -7.97 -15.51 9.70
C LYS A 114 -7.33 -14.12 9.70
N VAL A 115 -7.31 -13.49 8.53
CA VAL A 115 -6.94 -12.08 8.34
C VAL A 115 -8.06 -11.40 7.56
N ILE A 116 -8.55 -10.29 8.10
CA ILE A 116 -9.48 -9.40 7.39
C ILE A 116 -8.64 -8.43 6.57
N LEU A 117 -8.86 -8.38 5.27
CA LEU A 117 -8.14 -7.51 4.34
C LEU A 117 -9.10 -6.45 3.78
N VAL A 118 -8.86 -5.19 4.12
CA VAL A 118 -9.51 -4.03 3.51
C VAL A 118 -8.61 -3.47 2.40
N CYS A 119 -9.11 -3.41 1.17
CA CYS A 119 -8.37 -2.85 0.04
C CYS A 119 -9.31 -2.18 -0.97
N ASP A 120 -8.77 -1.54 -1.99
CA ASP A 120 -9.59 -0.94 -3.05
C ASP A 120 -10.17 -2.01 -4.00
N GLN A 121 -10.80 -1.57 -5.09
CA GLN A 121 -11.44 -2.44 -6.08
C GLN A 121 -10.57 -2.68 -7.33
N LEU A 122 -9.24 -2.62 -7.20
CA LEU A 122 -8.36 -2.91 -8.33
C LEU A 122 -8.61 -4.34 -8.85
N ASN A 123 -8.48 -4.52 -10.16
CA ASN A 123 -8.79 -5.79 -10.82
C ASN A 123 -7.87 -6.96 -10.39
N THR A 124 -6.76 -6.66 -9.72
CA THR A 124 -5.81 -7.60 -9.09
C THR A 124 -6.27 -8.03 -7.70
N HIS A 125 -7.12 -7.27 -7.01
CA HIS A 125 -7.54 -7.50 -5.63
C HIS A 125 -8.70 -8.48 -5.56
N LYS A 126 -8.45 -9.72 -5.96
CA LYS A 126 -9.46 -10.77 -6.03
C LYS A 126 -8.86 -12.13 -5.75
N LEU A 127 -9.67 -13.03 -5.19
CA LEU A 127 -9.25 -14.40 -4.90
C LEU A 127 -8.73 -15.14 -6.14
N ALA A 128 -9.25 -14.82 -7.33
CA ALA A 128 -8.77 -15.40 -8.58
C ALA A 128 -7.28 -15.12 -8.85
N SER A 129 -6.73 -14.01 -8.37
CA SER A 129 -5.30 -13.69 -8.50
C SER A 129 -4.42 -14.68 -7.73
N LEU A 130 -4.91 -15.24 -6.62
CA LEU A 130 -4.20 -16.30 -5.88
C LEU A 130 -4.14 -17.60 -6.69
N TYR A 131 -5.22 -17.94 -7.41
CA TYR A 131 -5.26 -19.10 -8.30
C TYR A 131 -4.49 -18.89 -9.61
N GLU A 132 -4.32 -17.64 -10.03
CA GLU A 132 -3.45 -17.28 -11.15
C GLU A 132 -1.97 -17.47 -10.77
N ALA A 133 -1.60 -17.13 -9.54
CA ALA A 133 -0.21 -17.15 -9.07
C ALA A 133 0.27 -18.51 -8.52
N PHE A 134 -0.61 -19.31 -7.93
CA PHE A 134 -0.22 -20.51 -7.18
C PHE A 134 -1.03 -21.75 -7.57
N GLU A 135 -0.44 -22.92 -7.29
CA GLU A 135 -1.14 -24.20 -7.37
C GLU A 135 -2.44 -24.19 -6.56
N PRO A 136 -3.51 -24.86 -7.03
CA PRO A 136 -4.84 -24.77 -6.42
C PRO A 136 -4.89 -25.07 -4.91
N SER A 137 -4.05 -25.98 -4.41
CA SER A 137 -3.97 -26.30 -2.98
C SER A 137 -3.41 -25.14 -2.16
N THR A 138 -2.36 -24.48 -2.65
CA THR A 138 -1.77 -23.29 -2.02
C THR A 138 -2.74 -22.12 -2.09
N ALA A 139 -3.32 -21.85 -3.27
CA ALA A 139 -4.29 -20.78 -3.44
C ALA A 139 -5.49 -20.97 -2.51
N ARG A 140 -6.05 -22.18 -2.44
CA ARG A 140 -7.19 -22.48 -1.57
C ARG A 140 -6.89 -22.26 -0.09
N ARG A 141 -5.72 -22.69 0.38
CA ARG A 141 -5.27 -22.47 1.76
C ARG A 141 -5.19 -20.98 2.11
N LEU A 142 -4.70 -20.15 1.19
CA LEU A 142 -4.63 -18.70 1.40
C LEU A 142 -6.03 -18.07 1.39
N VAL A 143 -6.89 -18.47 0.47
CA VAL A 143 -8.28 -18.00 0.39
C VAL A 143 -9.07 -18.32 1.67
N GLU A 144 -8.87 -19.50 2.26
CA GLU A 144 -9.56 -19.87 3.50
C GLU A 144 -9.21 -18.94 4.68
N ARG A 145 -7.99 -18.40 4.68
CA ARG A 145 -7.50 -17.47 5.70
C ARG A 145 -7.91 -16.01 5.44
N LEU A 146 -8.49 -15.67 4.30
CA LEU A 146 -8.83 -14.27 3.95
C LEU A 146 -10.33 -13.98 4.06
N GLU A 147 -10.65 -12.82 4.63
CA GLU A 147 -11.95 -12.14 4.54
C GLU A 147 -11.69 -10.78 3.90
N ILE A 148 -12.13 -10.58 2.64
CA ILE A 148 -11.81 -9.37 1.87
C ILE A 148 -12.99 -8.42 1.87
N HIS A 149 -12.73 -7.16 2.22
CA HIS A 149 -13.68 -6.05 2.14
C HIS A 149 -13.12 -4.97 1.22
N HIS A 150 -13.97 -4.47 0.32
CA HIS A 150 -13.55 -3.51 -0.67
C HIS A 150 -14.05 -2.11 -0.36
N THR A 151 -13.15 -1.13 -0.28
CA THR A 151 -13.57 0.28 -0.17
C THR A 151 -14.36 0.70 -1.42
N PRO A 152 -15.34 1.60 -1.29
CA PRO A 152 -16.11 2.06 -2.44
C PRO A 152 -15.21 2.78 -3.46
N LYS A 153 -15.55 2.63 -4.75
CA LYS A 153 -14.98 3.48 -5.81
C LYS A 153 -15.21 4.95 -5.46
N HIS A 154 -14.21 5.79 -5.68
CA HIS A 154 -14.20 7.20 -5.24
C HIS A 154 -14.27 7.40 -3.71
N GLY A 155 -14.05 6.36 -2.91
CA GLY A 155 -14.00 6.39 -1.45
C GLY A 155 -12.61 6.07 -0.89
N SER A 156 -11.58 6.48 -1.63
CA SER A 156 -10.16 6.20 -1.37
C SER A 156 -9.73 6.64 0.05
N TRP A 157 -10.28 7.77 0.51
CA TRP A 157 -10.13 8.29 1.87
C TRP A 157 -10.57 7.34 3.01
N LEU A 158 -11.38 6.31 2.72
CA LEU A 158 -11.79 5.28 3.67
C LEU A 158 -10.75 4.15 3.80
N ASN A 159 -9.83 3.99 2.84
CA ASN A 159 -8.75 3.03 2.96
C ASN A 159 -7.63 3.60 3.85
N ILE A 160 -7.40 3.00 5.03
CA ILE A 160 -6.39 3.51 5.96
C ILE A 160 -4.97 3.37 5.37
N ALA A 161 -4.72 2.35 4.53
CA ALA A 161 -3.43 2.20 3.86
C ALA A 161 -3.11 3.35 2.90
N GLU A 162 -4.10 3.98 2.27
CA GLU A 162 -3.89 5.17 1.44
C GLU A 162 -3.44 6.37 2.29
N ASN A 163 -4.00 6.51 3.50
CA ASN A 163 -3.58 7.56 4.43
C ASN A 163 -2.13 7.36 4.89
N GLU A 164 -1.74 6.12 5.19
CA GLU A 164 -0.36 5.72 5.51
C GLU A 164 0.60 5.97 4.33
N LEU A 165 0.24 5.56 3.10
CA LEU A 165 1.01 5.87 1.89
C LEU A 165 1.20 7.37 1.72
N SER A 166 0.15 8.15 1.96
CA SER A 166 0.19 9.61 1.85
C SER A 166 1.13 10.23 2.89
N ALA A 167 1.11 9.73 4.13
CA ALA A 167 2.01 10.16 5.20
C ALA A 167 3.46 9.80 4.88
N MET A 168 3.72 8.54 4.55
CA MET A 168 5.05 8.04 4.16
C MET A 168 5.61 8.82 2.97
N THR A 169 4.82 9.05 1.93
CA THR A 169 5.28 9.79 0.73
C THR A 169 5.73 11.20 1.09
N ARG A 170 4.99 11.90 1.96
CA ARG A 170 5.37 13.25 2.40
C ARG A 170 6.60 13.27 3.30
N GLN A 171 6.80 12.25 4.11
CA GLN A 171 7.87 12.20 5.10
C GLN A 171 9.18 11.65 4.53
N CYS A 172 9.09 10.62 3.69
CA CYS A 172 10.24 9.84 3.22
C CYS A 172 10.61 10.16 1.77
N LEU A 173 9.62 10.52 0.94
CA LEU A 173 9.80 10.64 -0.52
C LEU A 173 9.72 12.08 -1.04
N ALA A 174 9.85 13.08 -0.17
CA ALA A 174 9.88 14.50 -0.54
C ALA A 174 11.23 14.94 -1.17
N ARG A 175 11.83 14.07 -2.01
CA ARG A 175 13.11 14.24 -2.70
C ARG A 175 13.17 13.37 -3.95
N ARG A 176 14.18 13.57 -4.80
CA ARG A 176 14.40 12.73 -5.98
C ARG A 176 14.89 11.35 -5.54
N ILE A 177 14.24 10.30 -6.01
CA ILE A 177 14.59 8.90 -5.73
C ILE A 177 15.18 8.28 -7.00
N PRO A 178 16.50 8.05 -7.07
CA PRO A 178 17.15 7.67 -8.32
C PRO A 178 16.85 6.22 -8.71
N ASP A 179 16.68 5.32 -7.75
CA ASP A 179 16.59 3.88 -7.98
C ASP A 179 15.76 3.18 -6.88
N ARG A 180 15.48 1.89 -7.11
CA ARG A 180 14.68 1.05 -6.20
C ARG A 180 15.36 0.83 -4.85
N GLU A 181 16.68 0.68 -4.83
CA GLU A 181 17.43 0.46 -3.59
C GLU A 181 17.29 1.67 -2.65
N THR A 182 17.42 2.88 -3.20
CA THR A 182 17.17 4.12 -2.46
C THR A 182 15.71 4.20 -2.01
N LEU A 183 14.76 3.79 -2.86
CA LEU A 183 13.35 3.78 -2.49
C LEU A 183 13.09 2.85 -1.30
N GLU A 184 13.63 1.63 -1.33
CA GLU A 184 13.52 0.64 -0.25
C GLU A 184 14.05 1.21 1.06
N GLN A 185 15.28 1.75 1.06
CA GLN A 185 15.90 2.34 2.24
C GLN A 185 15.06 3.45 2.87
N GLU A 186 14.52 4.36 2.06
CA GLU A 186 13.71 5.48 2.56
C GLU A 186 12.35 5.03 3.10
N THR A 187 11.72 4.05 2.46
CA THR A 187 10.41 3.54 2.91
C THR A 187 10.52 2.68 4.17
N THR A 188 11.57 1.87 4.31
CA THR A 188 11.80 1.05 5.51
C THR A 188 12.13 1.92 6.73
N ALA A 189 12.97 2.95 6.59
CA ALA A 189 13.29 3.85 7.71
C ALA A 189 12.03 4.54 8.29
N GLY A 190 11.01 4.77 7.45
CA GLY A 190 9.73 5.33 7.87
C GLY A 190 8.82 4.34 8.61
N CYS A 191 9.08 3.04 8.57
CA CYS A 191 8.26 2.02 9.23
C CYS A 191 8.59 1.87 10.73
N ASP A 192 9.81 2.25 11.15
CA ASP A 192 10.32 2.11 12.52
C ASP A 192 10.01 3.32 13.45
N LEU A 193 9.20 4.27 12.99
CA LEU A 193 8.73 5.45 13.74
C LEU A 193 7.40 5.17 14.46
#